data_AF-A0A3C1RJ24-F1
#
_entry.id   AF-A0A3C1RJ24-F1
#
_cell.length_a   1.000
_cell.length_b   1.000
_cell.length_c   1.000
_cell.angle_alpha   90.00
_cell.angle_beta   90.00
_cell.angle_gamma   90.00
#
_symmetry.space_group_name_H-M   'P 1'
#
loop_
_entity.id
_entity.type
_entity.pdbx_description
1 polymer ?
#
loop_
_entity_poly.entity_id
_entity_poly.type
_entity_poly.pdbx_seq_one_letter_code
_entity_poly.pdbx_strand_id
1 'polypeptide(L)'
;LVMISTFGCNNGLILAGARVFQTMAKDGMFFRQAEQNNKNNVPANALWMQGIWASILCLSGQYGNLLDMISFVIVLFYMITVFGVIYLRIKQPDLERPYKTWLYPVTPIIYLLIGTGFCILLLIYKQQYTWPGFLMVLLGLPVYYLINMKKKTEK
;
A
#
# COMPACT_ATOMS: atom_id res chain seq x y z
N LEU A 1 -22.16 -9.07 -17.63
CA LEU A 1 -21.33 -7.84 -17.72
C LEU A 1 -20.49 -7.62 -16.46
N VAL A 2 -21.09 -7.54 -15.27
CA VAL A 2 -20.36 -7.39 -14.00
C VAL A 2 -19.28 -8.47 -13.78
N MET A 3 -19.60 -9.75 -14.00
CA MET A 3 -18.64 -10.85 -13.85
C MET A 3 -17.43 -10.77 -14.80
N ILE A 4 -17.63 -10.29 -16.03
CA ILE A 4 -16.54 -10.14 -17.02
C ILE A 4 -15.62 -8.99 -16.59
N SER A 5 -16.20 -7.88 -16.10
CA SER A 5 -15.45 -6.74 -15.59
C SER A 5 -14.64 -7.07 -14.33
N THR A 6 -15.22 -7.81 -13.39
CA THR A 6 -14.50 -8.20 -12.17
C THR A 6 -13.37 -9.17 -12.47
N PHE A 7 -13.59 -10.12 -13.38
CA PHE A 7 -12.55 -11.05 -13.82
C PHE A 7 -11.38 -10.34 -14.50
N GLY A 8 -11.67 -9.40 -15.42
CA GLY A 8 -10.65 -8.60 -16.10
C GLY A 8 -9.84 -7.74 -15.13
N CYS A 9 -10.51 -7.05 -14.19
CA CYS A 9 -9.85 -6.23 -13.18
C CYS A 9 -8.96 -7.05 -12.24
N ASN A 10 -9.46 -8.21 -11.78
CA ASN A 10 -8.70 -9.08 -10.88
C ASN A 10 -7.44 -9.64 -11.55
N ASN A 11 -7.52 -10.03 -12.83
CA ASN A 11 -6.34 -10.48 -13.58
C ASN A 11 -5.25 -9.40 -13.64
N GLY A 12 -5.63 -8.14 -13.89
CA GLY A 12 -4.70 -7.01 -13.87
C GLY A 12 -4.07 -6.77 -12.49
N LEU A 13 -4.90 -6.79 -11.43
CA LEU A 13 -4.46 -6.61 -10.04
C LEU A 13 -3.52 -7.72 -9.57
N ILE A 14 -3.75 -8.97 -9.96
CA ILE A 14 -2.87 -10.10 -9.61
C ILE A 14 -1.50 -9.93 -10.25
N LEU A 15 -1.44 -9.59 -11.55
CA LEU A 15 -0.17 -9.38 -12.25
C LEU A 15 0.60 -8.17 -11.72
N ALA A 16 -0.10 -7.06 -11.42
CA ALA A 16 0.51 -5.88 -10.82
C ALA A 16 0.99 -6.15 -9.38
N GLY A 17 0.16 -6.81 -8.56
CA GLY A 17 0.48 -7.16 -7.17
C GLY A 17 1.74 -8.02 -7.06
N ALA A 18 1.89 -9.02 -7.93
CA ALA A 18 3.08 -9.88 -7.94
C ALA A 18 4.39 -9.10 -8.19
N ARG A 19 4.36 -8.04 -9.01
CA ARG A 19 5.52 -7.16 -9.24
C ARG A 19 5.86 -6.29 -8.03
N VAL A 20 4.86 -5.86 -7.27
CA VAL A 20 5.07 -5.12 -6.02
C VAL A 20 5.77 -6.01 -5.00
N PHE A 21 5.31 -7.26 -4.83
CA PHE A 21 5.99 -8.24 -3.97
C PHE A 21 7.41 -8.55 -4.42
N GLN A 22 7.66 -8.67 -5.72
CA GLN A 22 9.00 -8.87 -6.26
C GLN A 22 9.93 -7.69 -5.96
N THR A 23 9.45 -6.45 -6.12
CA THR A 23 10.25 -5.25 -5.85
C THR A 23 10.55 -5.14 -4.36
N MET A 24 9.56 -5.41 -3.49
CA MET A 24 9.77 -5.48 -2.04
C MET A 24 10.77 -6.59 -1.63
N ALA A 25 10.79 -7.72 -2.34
CA ALA A 25 11.77 -8.78 -2.12
C ALA A 25 13.19 -8.36 -2.55
N LYS A 26 13.33 -7.67 -3.68
CA LYS A 26 14.61 -7.06 -4.13
C LYS A 26 15.14 -6.01 -3.17
N ASP A 27 14.25 -5.23 -2.55
CA ASP A 27 14.63 -4.24 -1.54
C ASP A 27 15.04 -4.86 -0.19
N GLY A 28 14.92 -6.19 -0.05
CA GLY A 28 15.23 -6.95 1.16
C GLY A 28 14.14 -6.90 2.23
N MET A 29 12.95 -6.35 1.90
CA MET A 29 11.82 -6.20 2.81
C MET A 29 10.88 -7.42 2.85
N PHE A 30 11.09 -8.38 1.94
CA PHE A 30 10.29 -9.60 1.83
C PHE A 30 11.18 -10.82 1.58
N PHE A 31 10.67 -12.03 1.79
CA PHE A 31 11.45 -13.27 1.62
C PHE A 31 12.16 -13.30 0.25
N ARG A 32 13.48 -13.50 0.27
CA ARG A 32 14.39 -13.51 -0.90
C ARG A 32 13.98 -14.56 -1.96
N GLN A 33 13.16 -15.54 -1.61
CA GLN A 33 12.55 -16.50 -2.53
C GLN A 33 11.48 -15.90 -3.46
N ALA A 34 10.89 -14.76 -3.13
CA ALA A 34 9.93 -14.05 -3.99
C ALA A 34 10.60 -13.18 -5.07
N GLU A 35 11.92 -13.02 -5.00
CA GLU A 35 12.72 -12.30 -6.01
C GLU A 35 12.91 -13.13 -7.29
N GLN A 36 13.04 -14.46 -7.13
CA GLN A 36 13.39 -15.35 -8.22
C GLN A 36 12.31 -15.39 -9.31
N ASN A 37 12.72 -14.96 -10.50
CA ASN A 37 11.96 -15.12 -11.72
C ASN A 37 12.02 -16.56 -12.20
N ASN A 38 10.87 -17.13 -12.57
CA ASN A 38 10.85 -18.38 -13.31
C ASN A 38 11.36 -18.16 -14.75
N LYS A 39 11.57 -19.23 -15.53
CA LYS A 39 12.05 -19.20 -16.94
C LYS A 39 11.30 -18.23 -17.86
N ASN A 40 10.04 -17.90 -17.54
CA ASN A 40 9.21 -16.96 -18.31
C ASN A 40 9.23 -15.51 -17.76
N ASN A 41 10.20 -15.14 -16.91
CA ASN A 41 10.27 -13.81 -16.26
C ASN A 41 9.03 -13.45 -15.42
N VAL A 42 8.33 -14.46 -14.90
CA VAL A 42 7.18 -14.28 -14.02
C VAL A 42 7.56 -14.66 -12.58
N PRO A 43 7.25 -13.83 -11.57
CA PRO A 43 7.49 -14.14 -10.16
C PRO A 43 6.45 -15.15 -9.64
N ALA A 44 6.69 -16.44 -9.95
CA ALA A 44 5.77 -17.53 -9.60
C ALA A 44 5.56 -17.67 -8.08
N ASN A 45 6.61 -17.50 -7.28
CA ASN A 45 6.52 -17.62 -5.83
C ASN A 45 5.70 -16.48 -5.21
N ALA A 46 5.81 -15.26 -5.74
CA ALA A 46 5.00 -14.13 -5.30
C ALA A 46 3.50 -14.34 -5.62
N LEU A 47 3.19 -14.90 -6.80
CA LEU A 47 1.82 -15.24 -7.19
C LEU A 47 1.19 -16.28 -6.26
N TRP A 48 1.94 -17.35 -5.92
CA TRP A 48 1.46 -18.36 -4.98
C TRP A 48 1.22 -17.79 -3.59
N MET A 49 2.14 -16.97 -3.06
CA MET A 49 1.96 -16.32 -1.76
C MET A 49 0.72 -15.42 -1.74
N GLN A 50 0.54 -14.58 -2.78
CA GLN A 50 -0.64 -13.73 -2.92
C GLN A 50 -1.92 -14.56 -3.01
N GLY A 51 -1.92 -15.65 -3.78
CA GLY A 51 -3.07 -16.54 -3.94
C GLY A 51 -3.47 -17.25 -2.65
N ILE A 52 -2.50 -17.78 -1.90
CA ILE A 52 -2.73 -18.41 -0.59
C ILE A 52 -3.31 -17.39 0.39
N TRP A 53 -2.72 -16.20 0.47
CA TRP A 53 -3.18 -15.15 1.35
C TRP A 53 -4.61 -14.69 1.01
N ALA A 54 -4.90 -14.48 -0.27
CA ALA A 54 -6.24 -14.13 -0.74
C ALA A 54 -7.27 -15.22 -0.41
N SER A 55 -6.88 -16.50 -0.54
CA SER A 55 -7.76 -17.64 -0.22
C SER A 55 -8.09 -17.69 1.28
N ILE A 56 -7.12 -17.46 2.15
CA ILE A 56 -7.32 -17.38 3.60
C ILE A 56 -8.28 -16.23 3.95
N LEU A 57 -8.06 -15.05 3.38
CA LEU A 57 -8.94 -13.90 3.59
C LEU A 57 -10.37 -14.13 3.08
N CYS A 58 -10.52 -14.84 1.97
CA CYS A 58 -11.82 -15.21 1.42
C CYS A 58 -12.60 -16.15 2.36
N LEU A 59 -11.89 -17.08 3.03
CA LEU A 59 -12.47 -18.01 3.99
C LEU A 59 -12.86 -17.34 5.32
N SER A 60 -12.31 -16.15 5.63
CA SER A 60 -12.63 -15.40 6.84
C SER A 60 -14.08 -14.83 6.87
N GLY A 61 -14.84 -14.93 5.78
CA GLY A 61 -16.31 -14.87 5.80
C GLY A 61 -16.98 -13.50 5.98
N GLN A 62 -16.25 -12.39 6.08
CA GLN A 62 -16.85 -11.05 6.19
C GLN A 62 -16.20 -10.03 5.23
N TYR A 63 -16.58 -10.09 3.94
CA TYR A 63 -16.08 -9.20 2.90
C TYR A 63 -16.24 -7.71 3.24
N GLY A 64 -17.42 -7.31 3.75
CA GLY A 64 -17.69 -5.91 4.09
C GLY A 64 -16.72 -5.36 5.15
N ASN A 65 -16.41 -6.16 6.16
CA ASN A 65 -15.49 -5.78 7.23
C ASN A 65 -14.03 -5.69 6.74
N LEU A 66 -13.65 -6.59 5.84
CA LEU A 66 -12.35 -6.58 5.21
C LEU A 66 -12.18 -5.35 4.30
N LEU A 67 -13.22 -5.00 3.56
CA LEU A 67 -13.25 -3.81 2.70
C LEU A 67 -13.15 -2.53 3.53
N ASP A 68 -13.89 -2.43 4.63
CA ASP A 68 -13.84 -1.28 5.53
C ASP A 68 -12.44 -1.10 6.13
N MET A 69 -11.82 -2.19 6.59
CA MET A 69 -10.46 -2.18 7.14
C MET A 69 -9.42 -1.77 6.09
N ILE A 70 -9.46 -2.36 4.89
CA ILE A 70 -8.51 -2.05 3.81
C ILE A 70 -8.69 -0.61 3.34
N SER A 71 -9.93 -0.13 3.21
CA SER A 71 -10.21 1.24 2.77
C SER A 71 -9.61 2.28 3.71
N PHE A 72 -9.70 2.05 5.02
CA PHE A 72 -9.04 2.91 6.01
C PHE A 72 -7.52 2.95 5.82
N VAL A 73 -6.89 1.78 5.68
CA VAL A 73 -5.43 1.66 5.49
C VAL A 73 -4.98 2.36 4.21
N ILE A 74 -5.67 2.13 3.08
CA ILE A 74 -5.33 2.76 1.80
C ILE A 74 -5.43 4.29 1.87
N VAL A 75 -6.51 4.82 2.45
CA VAL A 75 -6.66 6.28 2.59
C VAL A 75 -5.57 6.86 3.48
N LEU A 76 -5.22 6.19 4.57
CA LEU A 76 -4.13 6.61 5.45
C LEU A 76 -2.79 6.64 4.68
N PHE A 77 -2.45 5.59 3.93
CA PHE A 77 -1.24 5.57 3.09
C PHE A 77 -1.25 6.66 2.02
N TYR A 78 -2.40 6.95 1.40
CA TYR A 78 -2.51 8.05 0.45
C TYR A 78 -2.29 9.41 1.11
N MET A 79 -2.83 9.64 2.32
CA MET A 79 -2.56 10.86 3.08
C MET A 79 -1.08 11.01 3.40
N ILE A 80 -0.40 9.95 3.88
CA ILE A 80 1.04 9.96 4.13
C ILE A 80 1.81 10.27 2.85
N THR A 81 1.42 9.67 1.72
CA THR A 81 2.07 9.89 0.42
C THR A 81 1.94 11.34 -0.02
N VAL A 82 0.73 11.91 0.08
CA VAL A 82 0.49 13.32 -0.26
C VAL A 82 1.25 14.27 0.68
N PHE A 83 1.28 13.96 1.98
CA PHE A 83 2.10 14.70 2.94
C PHE A 83 3.60 14.61 2.59
N GLY A 84 4.08 13.43 2.19
CA GLY A 84 5.44 13.21 1.73
C GLY A 84 5.80 14.06 0.51
N VAL A 85 4.88 14.26 -0.42
CA VAL A 85 5.07 15.16 -1.57
C VAL A 85 5.23 16.62 -1.13
N ILE A 86 4.46 17.07 -0.14
CA ILE A 86 4.60 18.43 0.42
C ILE A 86 5.93 18.56 1.17
N TYR A 87 6.26 17.59 2.02
CA TYR A 87 7.50 17.57 2.80
C TYR A 87 8.75 17.53 1.90
N LEU A 88 8.77 16.66 0.88
CA LEU A 88 9.89 16.58 -0.07
C LEU A 88 10.03 17.88 -0.89
N ARG A 89 8.92 18.58 -1.13
CA ARG A 89 8.96 19.90 -1.78
C ARG A 89 9.63 20.96 -0.91
N ILE A 90 9.43 20.93 0.40
CA ILE A 90 10.08 21.85 1.35
C ILE A 90 11.55 21.47 1.54
N LYS A 91 11.86 20.17 1.66
CA LYS A 91 13.20 19.67 1.98
C LYS A 91 14.18 19.71 0.81
N GLN A 92 13.70 19.51 -0.41
CA GLN A 92 14.54 19.47 -1.62
C GLN A 92 13.94 20.39 -2.70
N PRO A 93 14.13 21.71 -2.57
CA PRO A 93 13.58 22.69 -3.52
C PRO A 93 14.28 22.66 -4.88
N ASP A 94 15.57 22.28 -4.95
CA ASP A 94 16.41 22.35 -6.16
C ASP A 94 16.28 21.16 -7.13
N LEU A 95 15.37 20.22 -6.89
CA LEU A 95 15.14 19.11 -7.82
C LEU A 95 14.43 19.61 -9.08
N GLU A 96 14.98 19.26 -10.26
CA GLU A 96 14.30 19.48 -11.54
C GLU A 96 12.98 18.70 -11.57
N ARG A 97 11.87 19.40 -11.76
CA ARG A 97 10.52 18.82 -11.78
C ARG A 97 9.86 19.07 -13.13
N PRO A 98 9.88 18.06 -14.03
CA PRO A 98 9.24 18.14 -15.35
C PRO A 98 7.72 18.36 -15.27
N TYR A 99 7.11 17.99 -14.14
CA TYR A 99 5.67 18.13 -13.91
C TYR A 99 5.37 18.89 -12.61
N LYS A 100 4.54 19.94 -12.71
CA LYS A 100 3.97 20.66 -11.57
C LYS A 100 2.47 20.43 -11.56
N THR A 101 1.92 20.02 -10.42
CA THR A 101 0.49 19.84 -10.22
C THR A 101 -0.25 21.17 -10.44
N TRP A 102 -1.32 21.14 -11.23
CA TRP A 102 -2.19 22.29 -11.43
C TRP A 102 -2.79 22.71 -10.08
N LEU A 103 -2.75 24.02 -9.79
CA LEU A 103 -3.16 24.62 -8.51
C LEU A 103 -2.34 24.20 -7.27
N TYR A 104 -1.11 23.71 -7.43
CA TYR A 104 -0.24 23.51 -6.27
C TYR A 104 0.01 24.85 -5.53
N PRO A 105 -0.13 24.94 -4.18
CA PRO A 105 -0.27 23.87 -3.17
C PRO A 105 -1.71 23.64 -2.69
N VAL A 106 -2.72 24.19 -3.33
CA VAL A 106 -4.12 24.10 -2.88
C VAL A 106 -4.65 22.67 -3.04
N THR A 107 -4.30 21.98 -4.14
CA THR A 107 -4.78 20.63 -4.41
C THR A 107 -4.35 19.59 -3.36
N PRO A 108 -3.08 19.52 -2.90
CA PRO A 108 -2.68 18.61 -1.82
C PRO A 108 -3.29 18.96 -0.46
N ILE A 109 -3.48 20.25 -0.14
CA ILE A 109 -4.03 20.70 1.14
C ILE A 109 -5.51 20.32 1.24
N ILE A 110 -6.28 20.55 0.17
CA ILE A 110 -7.70 20.13 0.11
C ILE A 110 -7.79 18.60 0.24
N TYR A 111 -6.91 17.84 -0.41
CA TYR A 111 -6.88 16.38 -0.27
C TYR A 111 -6.61 15.96 1.17
N LEU A 112 -5.65 16.59 1.86
CA LEU A 112 -5.38 16.31 3.26
C LEU A 112 -6.58 16.65 4.15
N LEU A 113 -7.27 17.78 3.92
CA LEU A 113 -8.48 18.14 4.66
C LEU A 113 -9.61 17.12 4.47
N ILE A 114 -9.90 16.76 3.22
CA ILE A 114 -10.93 15.75 2.91
C ILE A 114 -10.53 14.39 3.49
N GLY A 115 -9.25 14.01 3.38
CA GLY A 115 -8.70 12.78 3.95
C GLY A 115 -8.85 12.74 5.48
N THR A 116 -8.51 13.83 6.17
CA THR A 116 -8.71 13.93 7.63
C THR A 116 -10.19 13.80 7.99
N GLY A 117 -11.09 14.46 7.25
CA GLY A 117 -12.52 14.34 7.46
C GLY A 117 -13.00 12.90 7.28
N PHE A 118 -12.54 12.21 6.23
CA PHE A 118 -12.87 10.81 5.96
C PHE A 118 -12.35 9.86 7.04
N CYS A 119 -11.11 10.05 7.51
CA CYS A 119 -10.55 9.27 8.62
C CYS A 119 -11.32 9.49 9.92
N ILE A 120 -11.70 10.73 10.25
CA ILE A 120 -12.52 11.06 11.43
C ILE A 120 -13.89 10.39 11.32
N LEU A 121 -14.52 10.44 10.13
CA LEU A 121 -15.81 9.82 9.88
C LEU A 121 -15.72 8.29 10.06
N LEU A 122 -14.71 7.65 9.50
CA LEU A 122 -14.49 6.20 9.69
C LEU A 122 -14.27 5.84 11.17
N LEU A 123 -13.55 6.67 11.91
CA LEU A 123 -13.31 6.46 13.34
C LEU A 123 -14.62 6.54 14.15
N ILE A 124 -15.50 7.49 13.83
CA ILE A 124 -16.81 7.65 14.49
C ILE A 124 -17.77 6.50 14.13
N TYR A 125 -17.88 6.14 12.85
CA TYR A 125 -18.89 5.19 12.39
C TYR A 125 -18.46 3.71 12.50
N LYS A 126 -17.15 3.42 12.47
CA LYS A 126 -16.60 2.06 12.38
C LYS A 126 -15.35 1.90 13.27
N GLN A 127 -15.45 2.32 14.53
CA GLN A 127 -14.40 2.23 15.55
C GLN A 127 -13.76 0.84 15.67
N GLN A 128 -14.55 -0.23 15.51
CA GLN A 128 -14.07 -1.62 15.65
C GLN A 128 -13.08 -2.06 14.55
N TYR A 129 -13.10 -1.45 13.36
CA TYR A 129 -12.20 -1.79 12.25
C TYR A 129 -11.07 -0.79 12.06
N THR A 130 -11.19 0.38 12.68
CA THR A 130 -10.17 1.44 12.67
C THR A 130 -8.97 1.05 13.53
N TRP A 131 -9.19 0.39 14.67
CA TRP A 131 -8.12 -0.02 15.58
C TRP A 131 -7.15 -1.03 14.96
N PRO A 132 -7.60 -2.13 14.30
CA PRO A 132 -6.70 -3.04 13.60
C PRO A 132 -5.97 -2.40 12.41
N GLY A 133 -6.64 -1.50 11.67
CA GLY A 133 -6.03 -0.77 10.55
C GLY A 133 -4.91 0.17 11.00
N PHE A 134 -5.12 0.91 12.09
CA PHE A 134 -4.08 1.73 12.71
C PHE A 134 -2.94 0.87 13.25
N LEU A 135 -3.26 -0.26 13.89
CA LEU A 135 -2.26 -1.22 14.37
C LEU A 135 -1.43 -1.81 13.22
N MET A 136 -2.03 -2.08 12.06
CA MET A 136 -1.30 -2.55 10.87
C MET A 136 -0.33 -1.50 10.32
N VAL A 137 -0.74 -0.23 10.26
CA VAL A 137 0.15 0.88 9.86
C VAL A 137 1.28 1.05 10.88
N LEU A 138 0.95 0.97 12.17
CA LEU A 138 1.91 1.05 13.26
C LEU A 138 2.84 -0.15 13.27
N LEU A 139 2.43 -1.34 12.83
CA LEU A 139 3.29 -2.51 12.60
C LEU A 139 4.20 -2.35 11.36
N GLY A 140 3.79 -1.54 10.38
CA GLY A 140 4.65 -1.20 9.24
C GLY A 140 5.92 -0.43 9.64
N LEU A 141 5.82 0.43 10.67
CA LEU A 141 6.95 1.20 11.22
C LEU A 141 8.09 0.34 11.83
N PRO A 142 7.83 -0.58 12.78
CA PRO A 142 8.85 -1.46 13.35
C PRO A 142 9.37 -2.44 12.30
N VAL A 143 8.55 -2.93 11.37
CA VAL A 143 9.05 -3.77 10.26
C VAL A 143 10.04 -2.98 9.40
N TYR A 144 9.70 -1.76 9.01
CA TYR A 144 10.63 -0.89 8.28
C TYR A 144 11.91 -0.60 9.08
N TYR A 145 11.79 -0.30 10.38
CA TYR A 145 12.94 0.01 11.23
C TYR A 145 13.85 -1.20 11.43
N LEU A 146 13.31 -2.40 11.63
CA LEU A 146 14.08 -3.65 11.76
C LEU A 146 14.84 -3.98 10.47
N ILE A 147 14.23 -3.76 9.30
CA ILE A 147 14.89 -3.99 8.01
C ILE A 147 15.95 -2.92 7.75
N ASN A 148 15.68 -1.66 8.08
CA ASN A 148 16.63 -0.57 7.90
C ASN A 148 17.82 -0.67 8.88
N MET A 149 17.61 -1.19 10.10
CA MET A 149 18.69 -1.53 11.03
C MET A 149 19.58 -2.65 10.46
N LYS A 150 19.02 -3.69 9.84
CA LYS A 150 19.83 -4.73 9.17
C LYS A 150 20.67 -4.18 8.01
N LYS A 151 20.13 -3.24 7.21
CA LYS A 151 20.91 -2.55 6.16
C LYS A 151 22.06 -1.69 6.69
N LYS A 152 22.01 -1.23 7.94
CA LYS A 152 23.06 -0.41 8.55
C LYS A 152 24.22 -1.23 9.12
N THR A 153 24.00 -2.51 9.41
CA THR A 153 25.01 -3.43 9.98
C THR A 153 25.82 -4.17 8.91
N GLU A 154 25.41 -4.12 7.63
CA GLU A 154 26.06 -4.82 6.51
C GLU A 154 26.84 -3.87 5.56
N LYS A 155 27.08 -2.61 5.99
CA LYS A 155 28.00 -1.66 5.35
C LYS A 155 29.19 -1.42 6.26
#